data_AF-A0A1B1KJ47-F1
#
_entry.id   AF-A0A1B1KJ47-F1
#
_cell.length_a   1.000
_cell.length_b   1.000
_cell.length_c   1.000
_cell.angle_alpha   90.00
_cell.angle_beta   90.00
_cell.angle_gamma   90.00
#
_symmetry.space_group_name_H-M   'P 1'
#
loop_
_entity.id
_entity.type
_entity.pdbx_description
1 polymer ?
#
loop_
_entity_poly.entity_id
_entity_poly.type
_entity_poly.pdbx_seq_one_letter_code
_entity_poly.pdbx_strand_id
1 'polypeptide(L)'
;MSSDHTDEGPAVSTPNPLEDYEAEATVNLRGQRLRRPEPTPADDQAAEPEETIDAPTEPDPYGIGQEALAANSDAQPAKFPAHPRAGLFDPREYNVTDEPATWGARGRINAATGLKLRPKPDSGEVRFRSSVRQIQQSLPGCSVVVVANPKGGAGKTPTTVTLSATFGRHRGQGVVAWDASESTGTLGDRAARTTDPELGVWDVLEHAAELCSTSAVSGALGAFLRRQPTLDDILAADTSTTRDRGIGWDECAALMAVLRRHRDLIFIDTGNNPLAGNWQWTIAHADLLVIPIPVRVDMARQAFNMLDGIMARGYGHLVSSAVVLLTTPPGADPQLESLIVDELSALGVQQFMQVGYEPMFAAGDRIVYDRLQSATVEAYTNIAALIADNLAELGRARTQQLSDPYAPEAMHRPPEVDVRTDRGRTPTRPYPVEPYEPSAPQIVRPSNTEGLRWGQSTTKRDRWGA
;
A
#
# COMPACT_ATOMS: atom_id res chain seq x y z
N MET A 1 -40.73 -17.80 -69.18
CA MET A 1 -39.69 -18.40 -70.03
C MET A 1 -38.58 -17.40 -70.15
N SER A 2 -37.45 -17.73 -69.54
CA SER A 2 -36.24 -16.92 -69.50
C SER A 2 -35.71 -16.62 -70.89
N SER A 3 -35.29 -15.38 -71.10
CA SER A 3 -34.34 -15.00 -72.14
C SER A 3 -32.95 -14.94 -71.51
N ASP A 4 -32.08 -15.80 -72.04
CA ASP A 4 -30.66 -15.86 -71.88
C ASP A 4 -30.01 -14.86 -72.87
N HIS A 5 -29.19 -13.92 -72.39
CA HIS A 5 -27.79 -13.82 -72.83
C HIS A 5 -27.05 -12.61 -72.25
N THR A 6 -25.84 -12.93 -71.85
CA THR A 6 -24.71 -12.19 -71.29
C THR A 6 -24.07 -11.20 -72.26
N ASP A 7 -23.57 -10.09 -71.72
CA ASP A 7 -22.45 -9.33 -72.30
C ASP A 7 -21.52 -8.90 -71.15
N GLU A 8 -20.30 -9.43 -71.14
CA GLU A 8 -19.24 -9.14 -70.15
C GLU A 8 -18.42 -7.94 -70.63
N GLY A 9 -18.43 -6.86 -69.83
CA GLY A 9 -17.52 -5.70 -69.93
C GLY A 9 -16.57 -5.63 -68.72
N PRO A 10 -15.39 -5.01 -68.84
CA PRO A 10 -14.18 -5.41 -68.12
C PRO A 10 -14.19 -5.03 -66.64
N ALA A 11 -13.69 -5.94 -65.80
CA ALA A 11 -13.44 -5.69 -64.39
C ALA A 11 -12.29 -4.67 -64.23
N VAL A 12 -12.63 -3.44 -63.84
CA VAL A 12 -11.66 -2.45 -63.36
C VAL A 12 -11.24 -2.88 -61.96
N SER A 13 -10.03 -3.45 -61.87
CA SER A 13 -9.31 -3.71 -60.64
C SER A 13 -9.10 -2.40 -59.89
N THR A 14 -9.81 -2.21 -58.78
CA THR A 14 -9.45 -1.21 -57.77
C THR A 14 -8.22 -1.74 -57.02
N PRO A 15 -7.09 -1.01 -56.99
CA PRO A 15 -5.91 -1.44 -56.25
C PRO A 15 -6.25 -1.53 -54.77
N ASN A 16 -5.89 -2.64 -54.14
CA ASN A 16 -6.07 -2.84 -52.72
C ASN A 16 -5.09 -1.91 -51.98
N PRO A 17 -5.56 -0.94 -51.18
CA PRO A 17 -4.69 0.00 -50.48
C PRO A 17 -3.86 -0.65 -49.35
N LEU A 18 -3.92 -1.98 -49.21
CA LEU A 18 -3.13 -2.79 -48.30
C LEU A 18 -2.11 -3.70 -49.01
N GLU A 19 -2.04 -3.71 -50.35
CA GLU A 19 -1.07 -4.53 -51.09
C GLU A 19 0.39 -4.11 -50.85
N ASP A 20 0.62 -2.84 -50.54
CA ASP A 20 1.95 -2.29 -50.22
C ASP A 20 2.21 -2.17 -48.71
N TYR A 21 1.34 -2.72 -47.87
CA TYR A 21 1.56 -2.76 -46.42
C TYR A 21 2.47 -3.93 -46.07
N GLU A 22 3.78 -3.76 -46.23
CA GLU A 22 4.75 -4.67 -45.64
C GLU A 22 4.59 -4.63 -44.11
N ALA A 23 4.01 -5.68 -43.54
CA ALA A 23 3.98 -5.85 -42.10
C ALA A 23 5.42 -5.73 -41.55
N GLU A 24 5.61 -4.84 -40.58
CA GLU A 24 6.89 -4.72 -39.89
C GLU A 24 7.37 -6.11 -39.46
N ALA A 25 8.61 -6.44 -39.81
CA ALA A 25 9.17 -7.75 -39.55
C ALA A 25 9.03 -8.10 -38.06
N THR A 26 8.45 -9.27 -37.79
CA THR A 26 8.28 -9.77 -36.42
C THR A 26 9.66 -9.87 -35.76
N VAL A 27 9.88 -9.03 -34.74
CA VAL A 27 11.12 -9.07 -33.96
C VAL A 27 11.19 -10.43 -33.25
N ASN A 28 12.10 -11.29 -33.71
CA ASN A 28 12.30 -12.60 -33.13
C ASN A 28 13.07 -12.46 -31.81
N LEU A 29 12.35 -12.25 -30.70
CA LEU A 29 12.92 -12.08 -29.37
C LEU A 29 13.75 -13.30 -28.90
N ARG A 30 13.55 -14.49 -29.48
CA ARG A 30 14.38 -15.68 -29.21
C ARG A 30 15.75 -15.65 -29.91
N GLY A 31 15.94 -14.77 -30.90
CA GLY A 31 17.19 -14.59 -31.64
C GLY A 31 18.12 -13.50 -31.08
N GLN A 32 17.62 -12.62 -30.20
CA GLN A 32 18.44 -11.63 -29.49
C GLN A 32 19.18 -12.29 -28.32
N ARG A 33 20.16 -13.14 -28.63
CA ARG A 33 21.24 -13.44 -27.68
C ARG A 33 22.02 -12.14 -27.49
N LEU A 34 21.85 -11.50 -26.34
CA LEU A 34 22.79 -10.49 -25.84
C LEU A 34 24.20 -11.09 -25.91
N ARG A 35 25.00 -10.63 -26.87
CA ARG A 35 26.43 -10.96 -26.91
C ARG A 35 27.05 -10.29 -25.69
N ARG A 36 27.49 -11.11 -24.73
CA ARG A 36 28.47 -10.68 -23.72
C ARG A 36 29.71 -10.19 -24.48
N PRO A 37 30.22 -8.97 -24.24
CA PRO A 37 31.49 -8.57 -24.82
C PRO A 37 32.57 -9.55 -24.35
N GLU A 38 33.39 -10.04 -25.27
CA GLU A 38 34.55 -10.86 -24.94
C GLU A 38 35.53 -10.04 -24.10
N PRO A 39 36.16 -10.63 -23.07
CA PRO A 39 37.15 -9.93 -22.28
C PRO A 39 38.37 -9.65 -23.16
N THR A 40 38.70 -8.36 -23.31
CA THR A 40 40.00 -7.91 -23.82
C THR A 40 41.11 -8.52 -22.94
N PRO A 41 42.22 -9.03 -23.50
CA PRO A 41 43.34 -9.44 -22.68
C PRO A 41 43.89 -8.22 -21.94
N ALA A 42 43.78 -8.21 -20.61
CA ALA A 42 44.45 -7.23 -19.77
C ALA A 42 45.95 -7.58 -19.72
N ASP A 43 46.79 -6.56 -19.88
CA ASP A 43 48.23 -6.64 -19.60
C ASP A 43 48.45 -7.16 -18.17
N ASP A 44 49.24 -8.22 -18.03
CA ASP A 44 49.76 -8.72 -16.76
C ASP A 44 50.71 -7.66 -16.16
N GLN A 45 50.16 -6.77 -15.34
CA GLN A 45 50.92 -6.11 -14.29
C GLN A 45 50.48 -6.70 -12.95
N ALA A 46 51.40 -7.46 -12.35
CA ALA A 46 51.27 -8.06 -11.05
C ALA A 46 50.89 -7.00 -10.00
N ALA A 47 49.63 -7.01 -9.59
CA ALA A 47 49.20 -6.43 -8.33
C ALA A 47 49.27 -7.54 -7.27
N GLU A 48 50.05 -7.29 -6.23
CA GLU A 48 50.15 -8.12 -5.04
C GLU A 48 48.76 -8.32 -4.41
N PRO A 49 48.46 -9.48 -3.80
CA PRO A 49 47.16 -9.70 -3.19
C PRO A 49 47.01 -8.79 -1.98
N GLU A 50 46.19 -7.75 -2.10
CA GLU A 50 45.63 -7.08 -0.93
C GLU A 50 44.72 -8.08 -0.22
N GLU A 51 45.10 -8.45 1.00
CA GLU A 51 44.25 -9.14 1.95
C GLU A 51 42.97 -8.31 2.15
N THR A 52 41.89 -8.70 1.48
CA THR A 52 40.55 -8.27 1.84
C THR A 52 40.30 -8.77 3.26
N ILE A 53 40.31 -7.83 4.20
CA ILE A 53 39.88 -8.03 5.58
C ILE A 53 38.42 -8.48 5.50
N ASP A 54 38.18 -9.76 5.73
CA ASP A 54 36.86 -10.37 5.87
C ASP A 54 36.13 -9.60 6.97
N ALA A 55 35.18 -8.75 6.60
CA ALA A 55 34.24 -8.20 7.56
C ALA A 55 33.50 -9.39 8.19
N PRO A 56 33.19 -9.39 9.51
CA PRO A 56 32.50 -10.52 10.11
C PRO A 56 31.19 -10.78 9.39
N THR A 57 31.12 -11.88 8.64
CA THR A 57 29.90 -12.39 8.02
C THR A 57 28.90 -12.64 9.14
N GLU A 58 27.88 -11.78 9.28
CA GLU A 58 26.78 -12.04 10.20
C GLU A 58 26.18 -13.42 9.87
N PRO A 59 25.89 -14.26 10.88
CA PRO A 59 25.31 -15.57 10.65
C PRO A 59 23.93 -15.40 9.98
N ASP A 60 23.69 -16.13 8.89
CA ASP A 60 22.37 -16.28 8.24
C ASP A 60 21.78 -17.64 8.62
N PRO A 61 21.18 -17.77 9.83
CA PRO A 61 20.66 -19.05 10.30
C PRO A 61 19.43 -19.53 9.51
N TYR A 62 18.79 -18.67 8.72
CA TYR A 62 17.56 -18.96 7.98
C TYR A 62 17.77 -19.15 6.47
N GLY A 63 19.00 -19.00 5.97
CA GLY A 63 19.36 -19.22 4.57
C GLY A 63 18.66 -18.26 3.60
N ILE A 64 18.38 -17.04 4.04
CA ILE A 64 17.63 -16.02 3.28
C ILE A 64 18.56 -15.24 2.34
N GLY A 65 19.87 -15.26 2.61
CA GLY A 65 20.90 -14.53 1.89
C GLY A 65 21.12 -13.12 2.44
N GLN A 66 22.38 -12.65 2.43
CA GLN A 66 22.76 -11.36 3.02
C GLN A 66 22.12 -10.15 2.33
N GLU A 67 21.87 -10.20 1.02
CA GLU A 67 21.21 -9.10 0.30
C GLU A 67 19.76 -8.86 0.78
N ALA A 68 19.05 -9.93 1.12
CA ALA A 68 17.68 -9.84 1.63
C ALA A 68 17.63 -9.35 3.10
N LEU A 69 18.68 -9.64 3.88
CA LEU A 69 18.87 -9.09 5.24
C LEU A 69 19.29 -7.60 5.21
N ALA A 70 20.10 -7.21 4.22
CA ALA A 70 20.71 -5.88 4.11
C ALA A 70 19.84 -4.80 3.44
N ALA A 71 18.58 -5.07 3.08
CA ALA A 71 17.69 -4.14 2.36
C ALA A 71 17.24 -2.88 3.16
N ASN A 72 18.06 -2.42 4.10
CA ASN A 72 17.93 -1.17 4.84
C ASN A 72 19.21 -0.36 4.69
N SER A 73 19.44 0.25 3.52
CA SER A 73 20.39 1.37 3.45
C SER A 73 19.66 2.65 3.81
N ASP A 74 20.11 3.27 4.90
CA ASP A 74 19.71 4.59 5.35
C ASP A 74 19.87 5.62 4.24
N ALA A 75 18.84 6.43 4.01
CA ALA A 75 18.83 7.40 2.93
C ALA A 75 18.45 8.79 3.44
N GLN A 76 19.39 9.73 3.34
CA GLN A 76 19.28 11.12 3.79
C GLN A 76 18.32 11.93 2.89
N PRO A 77 17.41 12.76 3.42
CA PRO A 77 16.45 13.50 2.62
C PRO A 77 17.09 14.63 1.81
N ALA A 78 16.84 14.66 0.50
CA ALA A 78 17.04 15.82 -0.37
C ALA A 78 15.67 16.30 -0.90
N LYS A 79 15.44 17.62 -0.91
CA LYS A 79 14.16 18.22 -1.29
C LYS A 79 14.09 18.51 -2.78
N PHE A 80 13.09 17.96 -3.47
CA PHE A 80 12.61 18.47 -4.76
C PHE A 80 11.09 18.72 -4.73
N PRO A 81 10.61 19.80 -5.36
CA PRO A 81 9.18 20.06 -5.45
C PRO A 81 8.55 19.18 -6.55
N ALA A 82 7.59 18.34 -6.18
CA ALA A 82 6.70 17.68 -7.13
C ALA A 82 5.34 18.38 -7.14
N HIS A 83 5.09 19.19 -8.17
CA HIS A 83 3.73 19.62 -8.53
C HIS A 83 3.39 19.03 -9.90
N PRO A 84 2.31 18.24 -10.04
CA PRO A 84 1.81 17.88 -11.35
C PRO A 84 1.33 19.14 -12.07
N ARG A 85 1.98 19.50 -13.18
CA ARG A 85 1.67 20.70 -13.98
C ARG A 85 0.42 20.57 -14.86
N ALA A 86 -0.37 19.51 -14.72
CA ALA A 86 -1.43 19.14 -15.67
C ALA A 86 -2.83 18.90 -15.06
N GLY A 87 -3.14 19.48 -13.89
CA GLY A 87 -4.47 19.34 -13.25
C GLY A 87 -5.65 19.89 -14.08
N LEU A 88 -5.39 20.66 -15.14
CA LEU A 88 -6.43 21.19 -16.05
C LEU A 88 -7.03 20.12 -16.98
N PHE A 89 -6.30 19.05 -17.27
CA PHE A 89 -6.72 17.99 -18.21
C PHE A 89 -7.14 16.69 -17.53
N ASP A 90 -7.02 16.61 -16.20
CA ASP A 90 -7.50 15.47 -15.42
C ASP A 90 -8.99 15.67 -15.08
N PRO A 91 -9.92 14.98 -15.76
CA PRO A 91 -11.35 15.25 -15.61
C PRO A 91 -11.82 14.70 -14.27
N ARG A 92 -11.97 15.62 -13.31
CA ARG A 92 -12.47 15.41 -11.94
C ARG A 92 -11.47 14.70 -11.03
N GLU A 93 -10.65 15.49 -10.34
CA GLU A 93 -10.35 15.15 -8.95
C GLU A 93 -11.69 14.84 -8.28
N TYR A 94 -11.91 13.56 -7.97
CA TYR A 94 -13.07 13.11 -7.21
C TYR A 94 -13.20 14.07 -6.02
N ASN A 95 -14.30 14.80 -5.85
CA ASN A 95 -14.47 15.70 -4.72
C ASN A 95 -15.23 14.96 -3.63
N VAL A 96 -14.71 14.94 -2.40
CA VAL A 96 -15.31 14.26 -1.24
C VAL A 96 -16.77 14.69 -1.00
N THR A 97 -17.11 15.90 -1.44
CA THR A 97 -18.42 16.53 -1.30
C THR A 97 -19.41 16.19 -2.42
N ASP A 98 -18.98 15.54 -3.51
CA ASP A 98 -19.84 15.28 -4.66
C ASP A 98 -20.87 14.18 -4.40
N GLU A 99 -20.51 13.17 -3.60
CA GLU A 99 -21.41 12.08 -3.23
C GLU A 99 -22.47 12.55 -2.21
N PRO A 100 -23.73 12.08 -2.33
CA PRO A 100 -24.81 12.44 -1.40
C PRO A 100 -24.44 12.12 0.06
N ALA A 101 -24.91 12.96 0.99
CA ALA A 101 -24.74 12.73 2.42
C ALA A 101 -25.39 11.41 2.84
N THR A 102 -24.70 10.64 3.66
CA THR A 102 -25.20 9.43 4.31
C THR A 102 -25.35 9.63 5.82
N TRP A 103 -24.69 10.65 6.39
CA TRP A 103 -24.71 10.92 7.83
C TRP A 103 -25.57 12.12 8.22
N GLY A 104 -25.90 12.20 9.51
CA GLY A 104 -26.64 13.31 10.10
C GLY A 104 -28.05 13.50 9.52
N ALA A 105 -28.59 14.71 9.68
CA ALA A 105 -29.94 15.03 9.20
C ALA A 105 -30.07 14.91 7.68
N ARG A 106 -29.05 15.34 6.91
CA ARG A 106 -29.06 15.24 5.44
C ARG A 106 -29.03 13.80 4.96
N GLY A 107 -28.25 12.93 5.61
CA GLY A 107 -28.26 11.49 5.36
C GLY A 107 -29.61 10.84 5.60
N ARG A 108 -30.26 11.16 6.74
CA ARG A 108 -31.62 10.66 7.04
C ARG A 108 -32.65 11.14 6.03
N ILE A 109 -32.57 12.41 5.60
CA ILE A 109 -33.45 12.95 4.55
C ILE A 109 -33.22 12.19 3.23
N ASN A 110 -31.96 12.02 2.81
CA ASN A 110 -31.63 11.27 1.59
C ASN A 110 -32.18 9.83 1.66
N ALA A 111 -31.99 9.15 2.79
CA ALA A 111 -32.48 7.78 3.00
C ALA A 111 -34.03 7.69 2.98
N ALA A 112 -34.74 8.69 3.53
CA ALA A 112 -36.20 8.70 3.60
C ALA A 112 -36.89 9.16 2.32
N THR A 113 -36.25 10.06 1.55
CA THR A 113 -36.89 10.76 0.43
C THR A 113 -36.30 10.43 -0.94
N GLY A 114 -35.18 9.71 -0.99
CA GLY A 114 -34.44 9.44 -2.23
C GLY A 114 -33.71 10.67 -2.80
N LEU A 115 -33.70 11.78 -2.06
CA LEU A 115 -32.95 12.98 -2.42
C LEU A 115 -31.43 12.71 -2.40
N LYS A 116 -30.68 13.56 -3.11
CA LYS A 116 -29.21 13.51 -3.21
C LYS A 116 -28.56 14.74 -2.61
N LEU A 117 -28.99 15.13 -1.41
CA LEU A 117 -28.43 16.29 -0.71
C LEU A 117 -26.97 16.02 -0.37
N ARG A 118 -26.07 16.89 -0.80
CA ARG A 118 -24.63 16.79 -0.50
C ARG A 118 -24.34 17.06 0.98
N PRO A 119 -23.28 16.46 1.56
CA PRO A 119 -22.85 16.80 2.90
C PRO A 119 -22.43 18.27 2.98
N LYS A 120 -22.44 18.85 4.17
CA LYS A 120 -21.85 20.19 4.38
C LYS A 120 -20.31 20.06 4.28
N PRO A 121 -19.59 21.03 3.70
CA PRO A 121 -18.13 20.96 3.57
C PRO A 121 -17.40 20.65 4.89
N ASP A 122 -17.79 21.27 6.00
CA ASP A 122 -17.14 21.08 7.29
C ASP A 122 -17.78 19.97 8.15
N SER A 123 -18.53 19.04 7.54
CA SER A 123 -19.17 17.96 8.29
C SER A 123 -18.15 16.89 8.70
N GLY A 124 -18.47 16.14 9.77
CA GLY A 124 -17.72 14.93 10.14
C GLY A 124 -17.67 13.90 9.00
N GLU A 125 -18.72 13.82 8.18
CA GLU A 125 -18.76 12.92 7.03
C GLU A 125 -17.73 13.29 5.94
N VAL A 126 -17.58 14.59 5.63
CA VAL A 126 -16.58 15.04 4.65
C VAL A 126 -15.18 14.80 5.19
N ARG A 127 -14.93 15.06 6.48
CA ARG A 127 -13.65 14.75 7.12
C ARG A 127 -13.35 13.26 7.05
N PHE A 128 -14.28 12.40 7.47
CA PHE A 128 -14.14 10.95 7.40
C PHE A 128 -13.82 10.46 5.98
N ARG A 129 -14.58 10.91 4.98
CA ARG A 129 -14.33 10.52 3.58
C ARG A 129 -12.99 11.06 3.04
N SER A 130 -12.53 12.22 3.52
CA SER A 130 -11.21 12.75 3.19
C SER A 130 -10.11 11.88 3.79
N SER A 131 -10.27 11.46 5.05
CA SER A 131 -9.39 10.52 5.74
C SER A 131 -9.33 9.17 5.01
N VAL A 132 -10.48 8.63 4.57
CA VAL A 132 -10.53 7.40 3.77
C VAL A 132 -9.74 7.55 2.46
N ARG A 133 -9.83 8.69 1.79
CA ARG A 133 -9.05 8.96 0.58
C ARG A 133 -7.55 9.00 0.87
N GLN A 134 -7.13 9.64 1.97
CA GLN A 134 -5.73 9.65 2.39
C GLN A 134 -5.24 8.22 2.68
N ILE A 135 -6.03 7.39 3.34
CA ILE A 135 -5.68 5.98 3.56
C ILE A 135 -5.50 5.23 2.22
N GLN A 136 -6.32 5.54 1.22
CA GLN A 136 -6.31 4.92 -0.11
C GLN A 136 -5.20 5.42 -1.03
N GLN A 137 -4.39 6.39 -0.59
CA GLN A 137 -3.29 6.88 -1.41
C GLN A 137 -2.23 5.80 -1.67
N SER A 138 -1.44 6.02 -2.74
CA SER A 138 -0.32 5.14 -3.04
C SER A 138 0.79 5.34 -2.01
N LEU A 139 1.26 4.24 -1.42
CA LEU A 139 2.40 4.19 -0.52
C LEU A 139 3.53 3.45 -1.26
N PRO A 140 4.56 4.15 -1.77
CA PRO A 140 5.61 3.49 -2.54
C PRO A 140 6.54 2.67 -1.62
N GLY A 141 6.80 1.43 -2.01
CA GLY A 141 7.64 0.48 -1.26
C GLY A 141 6.92 -0.17 -0.08
N CYS A 142 7.67 -0.92 0.73
CA CYS A 142 7.16 -1.47 1.98
C CYS A 142 7.32 -0.43 3.10
N SER A 143 6.23 -0.16 3.82
CA SER A 143 6.20 0.73 4.97
C SER A 143 6.11 -0.04 6.28
N VAL A 144 6.89 0.35 7.28
CA VAL A 144 6.93 -0.29 8.61
C VAL A 144 6.48 0.70 9.68
N VAL A 145 5.34 0.42 10.31
CA VAL A 145 4.80 1.19 11.42
C VAL A 145 4.95 0.40 12.71
N VAL A 146 5.65 0.95 13.70
CA VAL A 146 5.90 0.28 14.97
C VAL A 146 5.05 0.90 16.07
N VAL A 147 4.27 0.07 16.76
CA VAL A 147 3.43 0.47 17.88
C VAL A 147 4.14 0.11 19.18
N ALA A 148 4.67 1.12 19.88
CA ALA A 148 5.56 0.92 21.02
C ALA A 148 5.16 1.72 22.26
N ASN A 149 5.34 1.07 23.42
CA ASN A 149 5.27 1.64 24.76
C ASN A 149 5.75 0.55 25.75
N PRO A 150 6.81 0.77 26.55
CA PRO A 150 7.36 -0.25 27.44
C PRO A 150 6.40 -0.60 28.58
N LYS A 151 5.39 0.24 28.86
CA LYS A 151 4.43 -0.03 29.91
C LYS A 151 3.35 -0.99 29.41
N GLY A 152 3.21 -2.12 30.10
CA GLY A 152 2.09 -3.04 29.91
C GLY A 152 0.75 -2.34 30.17
N GLY A 153 -0.25 -2.62 29.33
CA GLY A 153 -1.58 -2.01 29.38
C GLY A 153 -1.69 -0.62 28.73
N ALA A 154 -0.64 -0.13 28.06
CA ALA A 154 -0.69 1.16 27.35
C ALA A 154 -1.60 1.19 26.11
N GLY A 155 -2.12 0.04 25.67
CA GLY A 155 -3.00 -0.04 24.50
C GLY A 155 -2.31 -0.32 23.17
N LYS A 156 -1.07 -0.82 23.17
CA LYS A 156 -0.33 -1.23 21.94
C LYS A 156 -1.13 -2.19 21.07
N THR A 157 -1.43 -3.38 21.59
CA THR A 157 -2.12 -4.43 20.83
C THR A 157 -3.48 -4.01 20.29
N PRO A 158 -4.40 -3.38 21.07
CA PRO A 158 -5.65 -2.89 20.50
C PRO A 158 -5.46 -1.80 19.45
N THR A 159 -4.46 -0.93 19.61
CA THR A 159 -4.10 0.10 18.63
C THR A 159 -3.63 -0.56 17.34
N THR A 160 -2.71 -1.53 17.42
CA THR A 160 -2.18 -2.27 16.27
C THR A 160 -3.29 -2.96 15.48
N VAL A 161 -4.12 -3.76 16.15
CA VAL A 161 -5.23 -4.48 15.51
C VAL A 161 -6.24 -3.52 14.87
N THR A 162 -6.54 -2.40 15.52
CA THR A 162 -7.53 -1.45 14.99
C THR A 162 -6.98 -0.65 13.81
N LEU A 163 -5.69 -0.27 13.85
CA LEU A 163 -5.03 0.41 12.73
C LEU A 163 -4.88 -0.53 11.53
N SER A 164 -4.41 -1.76 11.72
CA SER A 164 -4.30 -2.75 10.63
C SER A 164 -5.67 -3.00 10.02
N ALA A 165 -6.72 -3.18 10.82
CA ALA A 165 -8.09 -3.37 10.36
C ALA A 165 -8.66 -2.15 9.62
N THR A 166 -8.32 -0.93 10.06
CA THR A 166 -8.73 0.30 9.38
C THR A 166 -8.07 0.42 7.99
N PHE A 167 -6.77 0.16 7.90
CA PHE A 167 -6.06 0.13 6.62
C PHE A 167 -6.59 -1.00 5.74
N GLY A 168 -6.76 -2.21 6.26
CA GLY A 168 -7.32 -3.33 5.53
C GLY A 168 -8.70 -3.00 4.94
N ARG A 169 -9.58 -2.39 5.75
CA ARG A 169 -10.96 -2.09 5.34
C ARG A 169 -11.02 -1.06 4.21
N HIS A 170 -10.15 -0.06 4.23
CA HIS A 170 -10.19 1.04 3.27
C HIS A 170 -9.26 0.86 2.07
N ARG A 171 -8.11 0.22 2.24
CA ARG A 171 -7.09 -0.03 1.20
C ARG A 171 -7.17 -1.42 0.57
N GLY A 172 -7.68 -2.41 1.31
CA GLY A 172 -7.75 -3.80 0.89
C GLY A 172 -6.53 -4.63 1.32
N GLN A 173 -6.08 -5.51 0.44
CA GLN A 173 -4.97 -6.44 0.71
C GLN A 173 -3.61 -5.73 0.87
N GLY A 174 -2.62 -6.46 1.39
CA GLY A 174 -1.23 -5.97 1.53
C GLY A 174 -0.89 -5.39 2.90
N VAL A 175 -1.84 -5.38 3.85
CA VAL A 175 -1.63 -4.96 5.24
C VAL A 175 -1.41 -6.19 6.11
N VAL A 176 -0.38 -6.16 6.97
CA VAL A 176 -0.15 -7.20 7.98
C VAL A 176 0.14 -6.56 9.33
N ALA A 177 -0.43 -7.12 10.39
CA ALA A 177 -0.06 -6.82 11.77
C ALA A 177 0.71 -8.01 12.34
N TRP A 178 1.91 -7.76 12.84
CA TRP A 178 2.83 -8.75 13.38
C TRP A 178 3.06 -8.49 14.87
N ASP A 179 2.88 -9.53 15.68
CA ASP A 179 3.25 -9.53 17.10
C ASP A 179 4.73 -9.88 17.27
N ALA A 180 5.56 -8.89 17.59
CA ALA A 180 7.00 -9.03 17.78
C ALA A 180 7.37 -9.20 19.26
N SER A 181 6.56 -9.90 20.04
CA SER A 181 6.86 -10.25 21.43
C SER A 181 7.92 -11.37 21.53
N GLU A 182 8.78 -11.35 22.56
CA GLU A 182 9.86 -12.35 22.73
C GLU A 182 9.33 -13.77 22.97
N SER A 183 8.16 -13.90 23.58
CA SER A 183 7.54 -15.20 23.93
C SER A 183 6.03 -15.18 23.66
N THR A 184 5.21 -14.92 24.67
CA THR A 184 3.75 -14.95 24.57
C THR A 184 3.21 -13.57 24.23
N GLY A 185 2.87 -13.38 22.96
CA GLY A 185 2.15 -12.19 22.49
C GLY A 185 0.64 -12.28 22.76
N THR A 186 -0.09 -11.19 22.55
CA THR A 186 -1.55 -11.13 22.78
C THR A 186 -2.33 -10.75 21.52
N LEU A 187 -1.66 -10.36 20.45
CA LEU A 187 -2.30 -9.86 19.24
C LEU A 187 -3.17 -10.94 18.57
N GLY A 188 -2.72 -12.19 18.56
CA GLY A 188 -3.48 -13.33 18.04
C GLY A 188 -4.78 -13.59 18.80
N ASP A 189 -4.81 -13.33 20.11
CA ASP A 189 -6.02 -13.48 20.95
C ASP A 189 -7.01 -12.33 20.78
N ARG A 190 -6.51 -11.15 20.37
CA ARG A 190 -7.32 -9.98 20.06
C ARG A 190 -7.91 -10.04 18.64
N ALA A 191 -7.35 -10.85 17.75
CA ALA A 191 -7.79 -11.01 16.37
C ALA A 191 -8.85 -12.11 16.19
N ALA A 192 -9.49 -12.13 15.02
CA ALA A 192 -10.33 -13.26 14.62
C ALA A 192 -9.46 -14.49 14.32
N ARG A 193 -9.89 -15.65 14.85
CA ARG A 193 -9.33 -16.95 14.50
C ARG A 193 -10.00 -17.44 13.22
N THR A 194 -9.27 -17.40 12.11
CA THR A 194 -9.80 -17.71 10.77
C THR A 194 -9.12 -18.89 10.10
N THR A 195 -8.10 -19.47 10.74
CA THR A 195 -7.34 -20.63 10.27
C THR A 195 -7.22 -21.68 11.37
N ASP A 196 -7.15 -22.95 10.97
CA ASP A 196 -6.91 -24.09 11.84
C ASP A 196 -6.03 -25.11 11.06
N PRO A 197 -4.82 -25.46 11.54
CA PRO A 197 -4.18 -25.02 12.78
C PRO A 197 -3.79 -23.53 12.77
N GLU A 198 -3.56 -22.98 13.95
CA GLU A 198 -3.00 -21.64 14.11
C GLU A 198 -1.49 -21.67 13.90
N LEU A 199 -1.04 -21.21 12.74
CA LEU A 199 0.37 -20.95 12.46
C LEU A 199 0.77 -19.56 12.96
N GLY A 200 2.06 -19.38 13.25
CA GLY A 200 2.63 -18.14 13.78
C GLY A 200 4.05 -17.88 13.29
N VAL A 201 4.76 -17.01 14.02
CA VAL A 201 6.11 -16.53 13.66
C VAL A 201 7.12 -17.65 13.39
N TRP A 202 7.10 -18.74 14.16
CA TRP A 202 8.07 -19.82 13.98
C TRP A 202 7.79 -20.66 12.74
N ASP A 203 6.52 -20.85 12.38
CA ASP A 203 6.16 -21.60 11.16
C ASP A 203 6.61 -20.84 9.91
N VAL A 204 6.53 -19.49 9.95
CA VAL A 204 7.10 -18.63 8.89
C VAL A 204 8.62 -18.75 8.84
N LEU A 205 9.29 -18.73 9.99
CA LEU A 205 10.75 -18.85 10.07
C LEU A 205 11.25 -20.20 9.53
N GLU A 206 10.56 -21.30 9.81
CA GLU A 206 10.88 -22.63 9.29
C GLU A 206 10.83 -22.67 7.74
N HIS A 207 9.98 -21.86 7.13
CA HIS A 207 9.80 -21.78 5.67
C HIS A 207 10.40 -20.49 5.07
N ALA A 208 11.22 -19.74 5.81
CA ALA A 208 11.66 -18.41 5.40
C ALA A 208 12.47 -18.44 4.09
N ALA A 209 13.38 -19.41 3.93
CA ALA A 209 14.14 -19.59 2.69
C ALA A 209 13.22 -19.84 1.48
N GLU A 210 12.18 -20.66 1.64
CA GLU A 210 11.22 -20.96 0.58
C GLU A 210 10.37 -19.73 0.24
N LEU A 211 9.90 -19.00 1.25
CA LEU A 211 9.10 -17.79 1.12
C LEU A 211 9.88 -16.63 0.49
N CYS A 212 11.19 -16.53 0.78
CA CYS A 212 12.08 -15.56 0.15
C CYS A 212 12.58 -15.97 -1.24
N SER A 213 12.38 -17.23 -1.65
CA SER A 213 12.86 -17.74 -2.94
C SER A 213 12.23 -17.00 -4.13
N THR A 214 12.97 -16.93 -5.25
CA THR A 214 12.46 -16.35 -6.51
C THR A 214 11.27 -17.13 -7.08
N SER A 215 11.13 -18.41 -6.73
CA SER A 215 10.00 -19.27 -7.07
C SER A 215 8.78 -19.12 -6.17
N ALA A 216 8.88 -18.37 -5.06
CA ALA A 216 7.78 -18.17 -4.13
C ALA A 216 6.60 -17.49 -4.82
N VAL A 217 5.42 -18.12 -4.74
CA VAL A 217 4.18 -17.51 -5.23
C VAL A 217 3.76 -16.39 -4.27
N SER A 218 3.25 -15.27 -4.80
CA SER A 218 2.89 -14.08 -3.99
C SER A 218 1.95 -14.40 -2.82
N GLY A 219 1.07 -15.40 -2.96
CA GLY A 219 0.13 -15.83 -1.93
C GLY A 219 0.66 -16.86 -0.92
N ALA A 220 1.90 -17.35 -1.07
CA ALA A 220 2.44 -18.44 -0.24
C ALA A 220 2.43 -18.10 1.27
N LEU A 221 2.82 -16.88 1.63
CA LEU A 221 2.79 -16.40 3.00
C LEU A 221 1.37 -16.44 3.61
N GLY A 222 0.32 -16.34 2.79
CA GLY A 222 -1.07 -16.34 3.26
C GLY A 222 -1.47 -17.61 4.02
N ALA A 223 -0.79 -18.74 3.80
CA ALA A 223 -1.02 -19.97 4.56
C ALA A 223 -0.65 -19.83 6.06
N PHE A 224 0.29 -18.95 6.38
CA PHE A 224 0.82 -18.72 7.73
C PHE A 224 0.15 -17.55 8.46
N LEU A 225 -0.78 -16.85 7.79
CA LEU A 225 -1.39 -15.63 8.30
C LEU A 225 -2.88 -15.85 8.59
N ARG A 226 -3.38 -15.14 9.62
CA ARG A 226 -4.81 -15.13 9.94
C ARG A 226 -5.48 -13.99 9.18
N ARG A 227 -6.13 -14.32 8.08
CA ARG A 227 -6.89 -13.36 7.27
C ARG A 227 -8.10 -12.82 8.04
N GLN A 228 -8.17 -11.51 8.24
CA GLN A 228 -9.26 -10.88 8.99
C GLN A 228 -10.45 -10.50 8.07
N PRO A 229 -11.67 -10.35 8.63
CA PRO A 229 -12.83 -9.86 7.88
C PRO A 229 -12.63 -8.46 7.27
N THR A 230 -11.74 -7.67 7.89
CA THR A 230 -11.33 -6.34 7.44
C THR A 230 -10.24 -6.36 6.38
N LEU A 231 -9.89 -7.51 5.80
CA LEU A 231 -8.91 -7.64 4.71
C LEU A 231 -7.46 -7.30 5.08
N ASP A 232 -7.15 -7.07 6.35
CA ASP A 232 -5.80 -7.16 6.89
C ASP A 232 -5.48 -8.61 7.28
N ASP A 233 -4.19 -8.87 7.51
CA ASP A 233 -3.69 -10.16 7.93
C ASP A 233 -2.95 -10.05 9.25
N ILE A 234 -2.99 -11.12 10.04
CA ILE A 234 -2.37 -11.17 11.36
C ILE A 234 -1.33 -12.27 11.39
N LEU A 235 -0.08 -11.91 11.72
CA LEU A 235 0.98 -12.83 12.09
C LEU A 235 1.06 -12.87 13.63
N ALA A 236 0.52 -13.94 14.20
CA ALA A 236 0.49 -14.13 15.65
C ALA A 236 1.87 -14.52 16.19
N ALA A 237 2.16 -14.07 17.41
CA ALA A 237 3.32 -14.51 18.18
C ALA A 237 3.22 -16.02 18.50
N ASP A 238 4.32 -16.56 18.99
CA ASP A 238 4.32 -17.89 19.56
C ASP A 238 3.41 -17.96 20.80
N THR A 239 2.75 -19.10 20.95
CA THR A 239 1.96 -19.42 22.15
C THR A 239 2.55 -20.59 22.92
N SER A 240 3.62 -21.21 22.40
CA SER A 240 4.32 -22.30 23.05
C SER A 240 5.04 -21.82 24.31
N THR A 241 4.81 -22.54 25.41
CA THR A 241 5.51 -22.33 26.68
C THR A 241 6.71 -23.27 26.86
N THR A 242 6.97 -24.13 25.88
CA THR A 242 8.01 -25.16 25.93
C THR A 242 9.20 -24.88 25.03
N ARG A 243 9.21 -23.76 24.29
CA ARG A 243 10.38 -23.38 23.48
C ARG A 243 11.47 -22.79 24.36
N ASP A 244 12.70 -23.22 24.11
CA ASP A 244 13.89 -22.78 24.86
C ASP A 244 14.46 -21.44 24.36
N ARG A 245 13.93 -20.91 23.24
CA ARG A 245 14.38 -19.67 22.60
C ARG A 245 13.17 -18.81 22.21
N GLY A 246 13.31 -17.50 22.44
CA GLY A 246 12.35 -16.48 21.99
C GLY A 246 12.77 -15.80 20.68
N ILE A 247 11.90 -14.93 20.17
CA ILE A 247 12.18 -14.11 18.97
C ILE A 247 13.20 -13.02 19.33
N GLY A 248 14.40 -13.09 18.70
CA GLY A 248 15.48 -12.12 18.86
C GLY A 248 15.67 -11.22 17.64
N TRP A 249 16.85 -10.59 17.53
CA TRP A 249 17.21 -9.68 16.43
C TRP A 249 17.21 -10.40 15.07
N ASP A 250 17.91 -11.53 14.96
CA ASP A 250 18.05 -12.29 13.72
C ASP A 250 16.71 -12.88 13.24
N GLU A 251 15.89 -13.37 14.18
CA GLU A 251 14.52 -13.82 13.89
C GLU A 251 13.69 -12.68 13.31
N CYS A 252 13.79 -11.48 13.87
CA CYS A 252 13.08 -10.32 13.35
C CYS A 252 13.56 -9.91 11.96
N ALA A 253 14.88 -9.96 11.70
CA ALA A 253 15.45 -9.67 10.39
C ALA A 253 14.92 -10.65 9.32
N ALA A 254 14.91 -11.94 9.64
CA ALA A 254 14.38 -12.99 8.78
C ALA A 254 12.88 -12.85 8.51
N LEU A 255 12.08 -12.63 9.56
CA LEU A 255 10.64 -12.39 9.44
C LEU A 255 10.36 -11.16 8.57
N MET A 256 11.09 -10.07 8.77
CA MET A 256 10.92 -8.86 7.96
C MET A 256 11.27 -9.11 6.49
N ALA A 257 12.35 -9.83 6.19
CA ALA A 257 12.72 -10.16 4.82
C ALA A 257 11.60 -10.91 4.08
N VAL A 258 10.92 -11.83 4.77
CA VAL A 258 9.72 -12.49 4.27
C VAL A 258 8.57 -11.49 4.13
N LEU A 259 8.21 -10.77 5.20
CA LEU A 259 7.03 -9.88 5.21
C LEU A 259 7.11 -8.80 4.11
N ARG A 260 8.27 -8.13 3.94
CA ARG A 260 8.47 -7.07 2.93
C ARG A 260 8.33 -7.54 1.50
N ARG A 261 8.53 -8.84 1.23
CA ARG A 261 8.33 -9.43 -0.10
C ARG A 261 6.86 -9.62 -0.45
N HIS A 262 6.02 -9.82 0.57
CA HIS A 262 4.62 -10.22 0.40
C HIS A 262 3.61 -9.13 0.78
N ARG A 263 4.04 -8.06 1.48
CA ARG A 263 3.18 -7.05 2.09
C ARG A 263 3.75 -5.65 1.91
N ASP A 264 2.85 -4.70 1.70
CA ASP A 264 3.20 -3.30 1.46
C ASP A 264 3.21 -2.48 2.77
N LEU A 265 2.41 -2.88 3.75
CA LEU A 265 2.27 -2.15 5.01
C LEU A 265 2.30 -3.13 6.18
N ILE A 266 3.32 -2.98 7.02
CA ILE A 266 3.59 -3.84 8.17
C ILE A 266 3.39 -3.01 9.43
N PHE A 267 2.42 -3.39 10.25
CA PHE A 267 2.29 -2.92 11.61
C PHE A 267 2.99 -3.91 12.56
N ILE A 268 3.83 -3.40 13.46
CA ILE A 268 4.50 -4.22 14.46
C ILE A 268 3.96 -3.87 15.85
N ASP A 269 3.39 -4.85 16.55
CA ASP A 269 3.06 -4.77 17.98
C ASP A 269 4.26 -5.24 18.80
N THR A 270 4.92 -4.31 19.49
CA THR A 270 6.15 -4.64 20.22
C THR A 270 5.87 -5.25 21.59
N GLY A 271 6.83 -6.04 22.08
CA GLY A 271 6.90 -6.40 23.50
C GLY A 271 7.10 -5.19 24.44
N ASN A 272 7.22 -5.48 25.73
CA ASN A 272 7.36 -4.45 26.79
C ASN A 272 8.82 -4.17 27.19
N ASN A 273 9.79 -4.94 26.69
CA ASN A 273 11.18 -4.87 27.10
C ASN A 273 12.02 -4.08 26.08
N PRO A 274 12.37 -2.80 26.33
CA PRO A 274 13.13 -1.99 25.39
C PRO A 274 14.59 -2.43 25.23
N LEU A 275 15.08 -3.32 26.09
CA LEU A 275 16.43 -3.88 25.99
C LEU A 275 16.49 -5.15 25.15
N ALA A 276 15.34 -5.75 24.82
CA ALA A 276 15.29 -6.98 24.05
C ALA A 276 15.76 -6.79 22.59
N GLY A 277 16.42 -7.80 22.02
CA GLY A 277 16.97 -7.73 20.67
C GLY A 277 15.89 -7.49 19.60
N ASN A 278 14.76 -8.20 19.70
CA ASN A 278 13.60 -7.95 18.84
C ASN A 278 13.07 -6.52 18.95
N TRP A 279 12.96 -5.97 20.16
CA TRP A 279 12.49 -4.59 20.34
C TRP A 279 13.45 -3.58 19.70
N GLN A 280 14.76 -3.72 19.96
CA GLN A 280 15.77 -2.85 19.37
C GLN A 280 15.77 -2.93 17.84
N TRP A 281 15.61 -4.15 17.29
CA TRP A 281 15.48 -4.38 15.85
C TRP A 281 14.27 -3.63 15.30
N THR A 282 13.11 -3.73 15.95
CA THR A 282 11.89 -3.07 15.45
C THR A 282 12.03 -1.56 15.39
N ILE A 283 12.68 -0.94 16.38
CA ILE A 283 12.93 0.51 16.36
C ILE A 283 13.93 0.89 15.26
N ALA A 284 15.01 0.11 15.10
CA ALA A 284 16.01 0.37 14.07
C ALA A 284 15.44 0.33 12.64
N HIS A 285 14.36 -0.42 12.42
CA HIS A 285 13.75 -0.64 11.10
C HIS A 285 12.35 -0.04 10.95
N ALA A 286 11.93 0.83 11.87
CA ALA A 286 10.67 1.55 11.80
C ALA A 286 10.76 2.71 10.79
N ASP A 287 9.71 2.91 9.98
CA ASP A 287 9.52 4.16 9.24
C ASP A 287 8.77 5.20 10.08
N LEU A 288 7.86 4.72 10.95
CA LEU A 288 7.01 5.56 11.77
C LEU A 288 6.71 4.89 13.11
N LEU A 289 6.75 5.69 14.19
CA LEU A 289 6.34 5.24 15.52
C LEU A 289 4.91 5.70 15.82
N VAL A 290 4.10 4.79 16.37
CA VAL A 290 2.80 5.09 16.98
C VAL A 290 2.88 4.77 18.45
N ILE A 291 2.66 5.78 19.30
CA ILE A 291 2.86 5.65 20.75
C ILE A 291 1.53 5.86 21.48
N PRO A 292 0.80 4.79 21.83
CA PRO A 292 -0.39 4.92 22.64
C PRO A 292 -0.03 5.20 24.10
N ILE A 293 -0.66 6.24 24.67
CA ILE A 293 -0.44 6.71 26.04
C ILE A 293 -1.82 6.97 26.66
N PRO A 294 -2.27 6.15 27.61
CA PRO A 294 -3.37 6.53 28.49
C PRO A 294 -2.96 7.76 29.30
N VAL A 295 -3.82 8.78 29.40
CA VAL A 295 -3.54 10.05 30.12
C VAL A 295 -3.36 9.78 31.61
N ARG A 296 -2.13 9.40 31.98
CA ARG A 296 -1.68 9.01 33.31
C ARG A 296 -0.19 9.31 33.44
N VAL A 297 0.23 9.79 34.61
CA VAL A 297 1.62 10.20 34.87
C VAL A 297 2.60 9.02 34.71
N ASP A 298 2.25 7.83 35.19
CA ASP A 298 3.12 6.65 35.10
C ASP A 298 3.31 6.17 33.65
N MET A 299 2.26 6.23 32.84
CA MET A 299 2.30 5.88 31.42
C MET A 299 3.11 6.91 30.62
N ALA A 300 2.86 8.19 30.85
CA ALA A 300 3.56 9.27 30.17
C ALA A 300 5.06 9.30 30.48
N ARG A 301 5.44 9.11 31.75
CA ARG A 301 6.86 9.04 32.16
C ARG A 301 7.59 7.90 31.46
N GLN A 302 6.97 6.74 31.33
CA GLN A 302 7.57 5.59 30.66
C GLN A 302 7.70 5.79 29.15
N ALA A 303 6.71 6.43 28.51
CA ALA A 303 6.79 6.81 27.10
C ALA A 303 7.87 7.87 26.85
N PHE A 304 7.98 8.89 27.73
CA PHE A 304 9.03 9.90 27.67
C PHE A 304 10.43 9.26 27.73
N ASN A 305 10.70 8.44 28.75
CA ASN A 305 12.00 7.78 28.91
C ASN A 305 12.35 6.87 27.72
N MET A 306 11.34 6.21 27.13
CA MET A 306 11.52 5.42 25.91
C MET A 306 11.96 6.32 24.75
N LEU A 307 11.22 7.40 24.48
CA LEU A 307 11.50 8.31 23.37
C LEU A 307 12.86 9.01 23.54
N ASP A 308 13.20 9.44 24.76
CA ASP A 308 14.51 10.01 25.07
C ASP A 308 15.64 8.99 24.80
N GLY A 309 15.42 7.73 25.20
CA GLY A 309 16.33 6.64 24.87
C GLY A 309 16.44 6.35 23.37
N ILE A 310 15.36 6.50 22.60
CA ILE A 310 15.37 6.35 21.13
C ILE A 310 16.18 7.50 20.50
N MET A 311 16.00 8.74 20.97
CA MET A 311 16.80 9.89 20.53
C MET A 311 18.28 9.71 20.83
N ALA A 312 18.62 9.29 22.05
CA ALA A 312 20.01 9.09 22.48
C ALA A 312 20.74 8.02 21.64
N ARG A 313 20.00 7.10 21.01
CA ARG A 313 20.53 6.07 20.11
C ARG A 313 20.68 6.53 18.65
N GLY A 314 20.35 7.78 18.34
CA GLY A 314 20.47 8.35 16.99
C GLY A 314 19.17 8.33 16.17
N TYR A 315 18.09 7.76 16.69
CA TYR A 315 16.80 7.67 15.99
C TYR A 315 15.89 8.89 16.25
N GLY A 316 16.47 10.08 16.40
CA GLY A 316 15.72 11.31 16.69
C GLY A 316 14.68 11.66 15.61
N HIS A 317 14.93 11.27 14.36
CA HIS A 317 13.99 11.44 13.26
C HIS A 317 12.67 10.69 13.50
N LEU A 318 12.70 9.50 14.12
CA LEU A 318 11.51 8.74 14.49
C LEU A 318 10.70 9.42 15.58
N VAL A 319 11.36 10.09 16.52
CA VAL A 319 10.67 10.84 17.59
C VAL A 319 10.00 12.09 17.02
N SER A 320 10.65 12.79 16.08
CA SER A 320 10.06 13.95 15.42
C SER A 320 8.84 13.61 14.56
N SER A 321 8.82 12.44 13.92
CA SER A 321 7.69 11.97 13.12
C SER A 321 6.67 11.15 13.90
N ALA A 322 6.93 10.79 15.15
CA ALA A 322 6.08 9.92 15.95
C ALA A 322 4.65 10.46 16.09
N VAL A 323 3.68 9.55 16.01
CA VAL A 323 2.26 9.83 16.25
C VAL A 323 1.89 9.35 17.66
N VAL A 324 1.67 10.28 18.58
CA VAL A 324 1.26 9.97 19.95
C VAL A 324 -0.26 9.91 20.05
N LEU A 325 -0.79 8.79 20.55
CA LEU A 325 -2.23 8.61 20.77
C LEU A 325 -2.55 8.78 22.25
N LEU A 326 -3.18 9.90 22.61
CA LEU A 326 -3.59 10.18 23.98
C LEU A 326 -4.97 9.57 24.22
N THR A 327 -5.02 8.50 25.02
CA THR A 327 -6.29 7.89 25.42
C THR A 327 -6.77 8.52 26.71
N THR A 328 -7.89 9.23 26.69
CA THR A 328 -8.44 9.88 27.88
C THR A 328 -9.40 8.90 28.59
N PRO A 329 -9.00 8.23 29.69
CA PRO A 329 -9.93 7.39 30.45
C PRO A 329 -11.01 8.26 31.14
N PRO A 330 -12.16 7.67 31.49
CA PRO A 330 -13.16 8.35 32.29
C PRO A 330 -12.54 8.90 33.59
N GLY A 331 -12.70 10.20 33.84
CA GLY A 331 -12.17 10.86 35.04
C GLY A 331 -10.69 11.29 34.97
N ALA A 332 -10.06 11.26 33.78
CA ALA A 332 -8.74 11.84 33.60
C ALA A 332 -8.75 13.36 33.84
N ASP A 333 -7.67 13.87 34.44
CA ASP A 333 -7.46 15.30 34.63
C ASP A 333 -7.11 15.97 33.29
N PRO A 334 -7.91 16.94 32.81
CA PRO A 334 -7.60 17.67 31.57
C PRO A 334 -6.26 18.42 31.63
N GLN A 335 -5.80 18.85 32.81
CA GLN A 335 -4.51 19.53 32.96
C GLN A 335 -3.33 18.58 32.74
N LEU A 336 -3.51 17.30 33.06
CA LEU A 336 -2.46 16.31 32.84
C LEU A 336 -2.20 16.08 31.36
N GLU A 337 -3.24 16.11 30.53
CA GLU A 337 -3.10 15.96 29.08
C GLU A 337 -2.20 17.06 28.49
N SER A 338 -2.44 18.33 28.85
CA SER A 338 -1.61 19.44 28.39
C SER A 338 -0.15 19.31 28.86
N LEU A 339 0.08 18.88 30.10
CA LEU A 339 1.44 18.69 30.61
C LEU A 339 2.19 17.57 29.87
N ILE A 340 1.50 16.48 29.54
CA ILE A 340 2.08 15.38 28.74
C ILE A 340 2.45 15.87 27.35
N VAL A 341 1.57 16.66 26.71
CA VAL A 341 1.82 17.26 25.40
C VAL A 341 3.03 18.19 25.46
N ASP A 342 3.10 19.08 26.45
CA ASP A 342 4.19 20.05 26.59
C ASP A 342 5.56 19.34 26.76
N GLU A 343 5.64 18.35 27.64
CA GLU A 343 6.89 17.59 27.89
C GLU A 343 7.32 16.77 26.67
N LEU A 344 6.40 16.08 26.00
CA LEU A 344 6.72 15.31 24.79
C LEU A 344 7.05 16.21 23.59
N SER A 345 6.41 17.39 23.51
CA SER A 345 6.73 18.39 22.50
C SER A 345 8.12 18.97 22.71
N ALA A 346 8.52 19.22 23.97
CA ALA A 346 9.87 19.64 24.31
C ALA A 346 10.93 18.59 23.95
N LEU A 347 10.58 17.30 23.99
CA LEU A 347 11.43 16.20 23.52
C LEU A 347 11.52 16.13 21.99
N GLY A 348 10.56 16.70 21.26
CA GLY A 348 10.58 16.81 19.81
C GLY A 348 9.40 16.17 19.09
N VAL A 349 8.46 15.56 19.81
CA VAL A 349 7.22 15.01 19.22
C VAL A 349 6.35 16.14 18.67
N GLN A 350 5.83 15.99 17.45
CA GLN A 350 5.02 17.03 16.80
C GLN A 350 3.55 16.65 16.61
N GLN A 351 3.19 15.36 16.70
CA GLN A 351 1.88 14.88 16.30
C GLN A 351 1.18 14.17 17.47
N PHE A 352 0.06 14.75 17.92
CA PHE A 352 -0.76 14.23 19.01
C PHE A 352 -2.19 14.05 18.54
N MET A 353 -2.77 12.87 18.79
CA MET A 353 -4.14 12.53 18.44
C MET A 353 -4.88 12.04 19.68
N GLN A 354 -6.02 12.65 19.98
CA GLN A 354 -6.86 12.23 21.08
C GLN A 354 -7.76 11.06 20.66
N VAL A 355 -7.84 10.04 21.51
CA VAL A 355 -8.69 8.87 21.31
C VAL A 355 -9.58 8.67 22.52
N GLY A 356 -10.87 8.45 22.27
CA GLY A 356 -11.83 8.17 23.32
C GLY A 356 -11.62 6.80 23.96
N TYR A 357 -12.17 6.61 25.16
CA TYR A 357 -12.23 5.31 25.80
C TYR A 357 -13.11 4.34 24.98
N GLU A 358 -12.53 3.22 24.56
CA GLU A 358 -13.23 2.15 23.84
C GLU A 358 -13.44 0.94 24.77
N PRO A 359 -14.69 0.61 25.15
CA PRO A 359 -15.00 -0.54 26.00
C PRO A 359 -14.44 -1.87 25.49
N MET A 360 -14.42 -2.09 24.16
CA MET A 360 -13.89 -3.33 23.58
C MET A 360 -12.38 -3.47 23.77
N PHE A 361 -11.64 -2.36 23.83
CA PHE A 361 -10.21 -2.39 24.14
C PHE A 361 -10.00 -2.80 25.60
N ALA A 362 -10.76 -2.21 26.51
CA ALA A 362 -10.68 -2.48 27.94
C ALA A 362 -11.14 -3.89 28.34
N ALA A 363 -12.09 -4.48 27.61
CA ALA A 363 -12.68 -5.78 27.95
C ALA A 363 -11.72 -6.97 27.87
N GLY A 364 -10.57 -6.85 27.20
CA GLY A 364 -9.65 -8.00 27.04
C GLY A 364 -10.01 -8.97 25.90
N ASP A 365 -11.25 -8.96 25.41
CA ASP A 365 -11.74 -9.85 24.36
C ASP A 365 -11.29 -9.50 22.92
N ARG A 366 -11.65 -10.37 21.97
CA ARG A 366 -11.44 -10.15 20.52
C ARG A 366 -12.05 -8.83 20.05
N ILE A 367 -11.29 -8.12 19.23
CA ILE A 367 -11.71 -6.87 18.61
C ILE A 367 -12.49 -7.22 17.34
N VAL A 368 -13.77 -6.86 17.32
CA VAL A 368 -14.63 -6.97 16.14
C VAL A 368 -14.85 -5.56 15.61
N TYR A 369 -14.20 -5.24 14.49
CA TYR A 369 -14.19 -3.89 13.91
C TYR A 369 -15.58 -3.25 13.79
N ASP A 370 -16.55 -4.01 13.26
CA ASP A 370 -17.94 -3.52 13.06
C ASP A 370 -18.72 -3.29 14.35
N ARG A 371 -18.18 -3.69 15.52
CA ARG A 371 -18.78 -3.46 16.84
C ARG A 371 -18.09 -2.35 17.64
N LEU A 372 -17.04 -1.74 17.09
CA LEU A 372 -16.40 -0.57 17.69
C LEU A 372 -17.38 0.61 17.72
N GLN A 373 -17.21 1.51 18.69
CA GLN A 373 -18.00 2.73 18.71
C GLN A 373 -17.71 3.57 17.46
N SER A 374 -18.73 4.24 16.92
CA SER A 374 -18.56 5.09 15.73
C SER A 374 -17.51 6.19 15.95
N ALA A 375 -17.39 6.71 17.18
CA ALA A 375 -16.34 7.67 17.54
C ALA A 375 -14.93 7.05 17.49
N THR A 376 -14.77 5.79 17.91
CA THR A 376 -13.51 5.04 17.79
C THR A 376 -13.15 4.82 16.34
N VAL A 377 -14.11 4.37 15.51
CA VAL A 377 -13.89 4.18 14.06
C VAL A 377 -13.49 5.50 13.40
N GLU A 378 -14.16 6.61 13.69
CA GLU A 378 -13.81 7.93 13.17
C GLU A 378 -12.41 8.36 13.61
N ALA A 379 -12.08 8.23 14.90
CA ALA A 379 -10.76 8.58 15.44
C ALA A 379 -9.63 7.77 14.78
N TYR A 380 -9.78 6.44 14.70
CA TYR A 380 -8.78 5.57 14.07
C TYR A 380 -8.68 5.76 12.56
N THR A 381 -9.77 6.15 11.89
CA THR A 381 -9.72 6.53 10.47
C THR A 381 -8.92 7.82 10.27
N ASN A 382 -9.07 8.80 11.14
CA ASN A 382 -8.27 10.03 11.09
C ASN A 382 -6.80 9.77 11.43
N ILE A 383 -6.51 8.89 12.40
CA ILE A 383 -5.14 8.47 12.72
C ILE A 383 -4.51 7.73 11.56
N ALA A 384 -5.23 6.78 10.95
CA ALA A 384 -4.75 6.04 9.80
C ALA A 384 -4.47 6.96 8.60
N ALA A 385 -5.29 7.99 8.39
CA ALA A 385 -5.04 9.01 7.38
C ALA A 385 -3.75 9.80 7.64
N LEU A 386 -3.51 10.24 8.89
CA LEU A 386 -2.27 10.90 9.28
C LEU A 386 -1.04 10.00 9.06
N ILE A 387 -1.14 8.72 9.44
CA ILE A 387 -0.09 7.72 9.18
C ILE A 387 0.15 7.58 7.69
N ALA A 388 -0.91 7.48 6.87
CA ALA A 388 -0.79 7.34 5.42
C ALA A 388 -0.09 8.56 4.80
N ASP A 389 -0.41 9.78 5.24
CA ASP A 389 0.26 11.00 4.76
C ASP A 389 1.75 11.03 5.13
N ASN A 390 2.09 10.68 6.38
CA ASN A 390 3.49 10.58 6.82
C ASN A 390 4.25 9.53 6.00
N LEU A 391 3.68 8.34 5.80
CA LEU A 391 4.29 7.27 5.02
C LEU A 391 4.43 7.65 3.54
N ALA A 392 3.46 8.35 2.96
CA ALA A 392 3.54 8.83 1.60
C ALA A 392 4.63 9.89 1.43
N GLU A 393 4.82 10.77 2.41
CA GLU A 393 5.92 11.74 2.43
C GLU A 393 7.29 11.04 2.50
N LEU A 394 7.45 10.09 3.43
CA LEU A 394 8.66 9.28 3.58
C LEU A 394 8.96 8.47 2.30
N GLY A 395 7.93 7.84 1.74
CA GLY A 395 8.04 7.05 0.52
C GLY A 395 8.38 7.90 -0.70
N ARG A 396 7.86 9.13 -0.81
CA ARG A 396 8.23 10.09 -1.85
C ARG A 396 9.70 10.50 -1.71
N ALA A 397 10.18 10.76 -0.50
CA ALA A 397 11.60 11.05 -0.26
C ALA A 397 12.51 9.87 -0.69
N ARG A 398 12.12 8.63 -0.40
CA ARG A 398 12.84 7.41 -0.87
C ARG A 398 12.81 7.26 -2.39
N THR A 399 11.65 7.44 -3.00
CA THR A 399 11.48 7.27 -4.45
C THR A 399 12.24 8.34 -5.25
N GLN A 400 12.34 9.55 -4.70
CA GLN A 400 13.16 10.62 -5.27
C GLN A 400 14.67 10.32 -5.26
N GLN A 401 15.12 9.36 -4.46
CA GLN A 401 16.53 8.91 -4.45
C GLN A 401 16.80 7.81 -5.51
N LEU A 402 15.75 7.12 -5.97
CA LEU A 402 15.83 6.10 -7.04
C LEU A 402 15.91 6.71 -8.45
N SER A 403 15.67 8.01 -8.61
CA SER A 403 15.88 8.69 -9.89
C SER A 403 17.37 8.93 -10.13
N ASP A 404 17.95 8.15 -11.04
CA ASP A 404 19.29 8.31 -11.60
C ASP A 404 19.47 9.75 -12.17
N PRO A 405 20.57 10.47 -11.88
CA PRO A 405 20.94 11.71 -12.59
C PRO A 405 21.24 11.49 -14.08
N TYR A 406 21.06 10.28 -14.63
CA TYR A 406 20.89 10.05 -16.07
C TYR A 406 19.61 10.72 -16.60
N ALA A 407 19.58 12.06 -16.59
CA ALA A 407 19.05 12.75 -17.74
C ALA A 407 19.96 12.33 -18.91
N PRO A 408 19.47 11.59 -19.93
CA PRO A 408 20.28 11.38 -21.11
C PRO A 408 20.73 12.77 -21.58
N GLU A 409 22.05 12.97 -21.73
CA GLU A 409 22.57 14.13 -22.45
C GLU A 409 21.67 14.32 -23.66
N ALA A 410 21.06 15.50 -23.75
CA ALA A 410 20.01 15.84 -24.71
C ALA A 410 20.29 15.08 -26.01
N MET A 411 19.47 14.05 -26.32
CA MET A 411 19.71 13.18 -27.47
C MET A 411 20.09 14.07 -28.64
N HIS A 412 21.38 14.11 -28.96
CA HIS A 412 21.87 14.82 -30.10
C HIS A 412 21.38 13.97 -31.26
N ARG A 413 20.18 14.32 -31.75
CA ARG A 413 19.73 13.87 -33.06
C ARG A 413 20.88 14.26 -33.98
N PRO A 414 21.62 13.30 -34.56
CA PRO A 414 22.66 13.65 -35.51
C PRO A 414 22.00 14.54 -36.57
N PRO A 415 22.65 15.66 -36.96
CA PRO A 415 22.10 16.52 -37.99
C PRO A 415 21.75 15.63 -39.19
N GLU A 416 20.54 15.86 -39.71
CA GLU A 416 19.94 15.10 -40.79
C GLU A 416 21.00 14.70 -41.81
N VAL A 417 21.11 13.39 -42.05
CA VAL A 417 21.89 12.86 -43.17
C VAL A 417 21.47 13.67 -44.40
N ASP A 418 22.44 14.34 -45.02
CA ASP A 418 22.25 15.15 -46.22
C ASP A 418 21.37 14.37 -47.19
N VAL A 419 20.10 14.80 -47.30
CA VAL A 419 19.23 14.36 -48.38
C VAL A 419 19.89 14.89 -49.63
N ARG A 420 20.60 13.99 -50.32
CA ARG A 420 21.19 14.23 -51.63
C ARG A 420 20.07 14.80 -52.50
N THR A 421 20.12 16.10 -52.73
CA THR A 421 19.13 16.80 -53.55
C THR A 421 19.34 16.35 -54.98
N ASP A 422 18.64 15.28 -55.36
CA ASP A 422 18.56 14.88 -56.75
C ASP A 422 17.76 15.96 -57.48
N ARG A 423 18.49 16.72 -58.29
CA ARG A 423 17.96 17.77 -59.15
C ARG A 423 17.15 17.10 -60.26
N GLY A 424 15.83 17.20 -60.20
CA GLY A 424 15.01 17.01 -61.39
C GLY A 424 13.64 16.43 -61.16
N ARG A 425 12.75 17.12 -60.43
CA ARG A 425 11.32 16.92 -60.65
C ARG A 425 10.55 18.22 -60.47
N THR A 426 9.97 18.66 -61.57
CA THR A 426 9.07 19.81 -61.70
C THR A 426 7.92 19.71 -60.69
N PRO A 427 7.52 20.79 -60.00
CA PRO A 427 6.42 20.74 -59.04
C PRO A 427 5.09 20.57 -59.77
N THR A 428 4.43 19.42 -59.59
CA THR A 428 3.02 19.24 -59.96
C THR A 428 2.13 20.03 -59.00
N ARG A 429 1.14 20.73 -59.57
CA ARG A 429 0.17 21.61 -58.90
C ARG A 429 -0.47 20.97 -57.66
N PRO A 430 -0.81 21.77 -56.62
CA PRO A 430 -1.65 21.31 -55.52
C PRO A 430 -3.09 21.02 -56.02
N TYR A 431 -3.63 19.87 -55.62
CA TYR A 431 -5.04 19.53 -55.82
C TYR A 431 -5.92 20.41 -54.90
N PRO A 432 -7.13 20.80 -55.34
CA PRO A 432 -8.08 21.51 -54.49
C PRO A 432 -8.65 20.54 -53.44
N VAL A 433 -8.68 20.99 -52.19
CA VAL A 433 -9.38 20.32 -51.09
C VAL A 433 -10.84 20.79 -51.12
N GLU A 434 -11.79 19.91 -51.43
CA GLU A 434 -13.21 20.19 -51.23
C GLU A 434 -13.61 19.95 -49.76
N PRO A 435 -14.56 20.72 -49.20
CA PRO A 435 -14.94 20.60 -47.79
C PRO A 435 -15.74 19.32 -47.54
N TYR A 436 -15.30 18.54 -46.56
CA TYR A 436 -16.02 17.36 -46.06
C TYR A 436 -17.15 17.81 -45.11
N GLU A 437 -18.40 17.60 -45.50
CA GLU A 437 -19.56 17.66 -44.60
C GLU A 437 -19.85 16.28 -44.00
N PRO A 438 -19.91 16.14 -42.66
CA PRO A 438 -20.21 14.85 -42.04
C PRO A 438 -21.71 14.53 -42.11
N SER A 439 -22.06 13.44 -42.78
CA SER A 439 -23.42 12.86 -42.77
C SER A 439 -23.75 12.18 -41.44
N ALA A 440 -24.94 12.46 -40.91
CA ALA A 440 -25.45 11.98 -39.62
C ALA A 440 -25.68 10.45 -39.57
N PRO A 441 -25.52 9.79 -38.41
CA PRO A 441 -25.68 8.34 -38.28
C PRO A 441 -27.15 7.90 -38.38
N GLN A 442 -27.41 6.89 -39.22
CA GLN A 442 -28.71 6.25 -39.33
C GLN A 442 -28.97 5.29 -38.16
N ILE A 443 -30.11 5.50 -37.49
CA ILE A 443 -30.64 4.63 -36.43
C ILE A 443 -31.27 3.40 -37.09
N VAL A 444 -30.66 2.23 -36.89
CA VAL A 444 -31.23 0.94 -37.31
C VAL A 444 -32.22 0.46 -36.24
N ARG A 445 -33.49 0.32 -36.62
CA ARG A 445 -34.53 -0.33 -35.80
C ARG A 445 -34.51 -1.85 -36.06
N PRO A 446 -34.55 -2.71 -35.04
CA PRO A 446 -34.69 -4.15 -35.26
C PRO A 446 -36.13 -4.51 -35.67
N SER A 447 -36.25 -5.23 -36.78
CA SER A 447 -37.48 -5.83 -37.29
C SER A 447 -37.74 -7.20 -36.66
N ASN A 448 -39.02 -7.44 -36.35
CA ASN A 448 -39.60 -8.68 -35.82
C ASN A 448 -39.19 -9.96 -36.56
N THR A 449 -39.00 -11.04 -35.81
CA THR A 449 -39.41 -12.38 -36.24
C THR A 449 -39.85 -13.21 -35.04
N GLU A 450 -41.04 -13.78 -35.15
CA GLU A 450 -41.75 -14.57 -34.15
C GLU A 450 -41.16 -15.98 -33.96
N GLY A 451 -41.37 -16.53 -32.75
CA GLY A 451 -41.83 -17.92 -32.60
C GLY A 451 -40.97 -18.82 -31.71
N LEU A 452 -41.36 -18.95 -30.43
CA LEU A 452 -41.66 -20.26 -29.83
C LEU A 452 -42.49 -20.05 -28.54
N ARG A 453 -43.71 -20.60 -28.52
CA ARG A 453 -44.65 -20.63 -27.38
C ARG A 453 -44.36 -21.82 -26.48
N TRP A 454 -44.43 -21.62 -25.16
CA TRP A 454 -45.00 -22.48 -24.10
C TRP A 454 -45.16 -21.56 -22.87
N GLY A 455 -46.19 -21.49 -22.05
CA GLY A 455 -47.49 -22.12 -21.87
C GLY A 455 -48.02 -21.50 -20.57
N GLN A 456 -49.26 -21.02 -20.54
CA GLN A 456 -49.85 -20.38 -19.35
C GLN A 456 -50.03 -21.39 -18.21
N SER A 457 -49.70 -21.02 -16.98
CA SER A 457 -50.45 -21.50 -15.82
C SER A 457 -50.60 -20.39 -14.76
N THR A 458 -51.76 -20.46 -14.13
CA THR A 458 -52.50 -19.45 -13.38
C THR A 458 -51.97 -19.14 -11.99
N THR A 459 -52.19 -17.88 -11.60
CA THR A 459 -52.29 -17.38 -10.22
C THR A 459 -53.09 -18.27 -9.27
N LYS A 460 -52.59 -18.46 -8.05
CA LYS A 460 -53.43 -18.48 -6.84
C LYS A 460 -52.65 -17.92 -5.63
N ARG A 461 -53.25 -16.88 -5.04
CA ARG A 461 -53.05 -16.44 -3.65
C ARG A 461 -53.64 -17.49 -2.72
N ASP A 462 -53.02 -17.69 -1.56
CA ASP A 462 -53.64 -17.87 -0.23
C ASP A 462 -52.51 -17.77 0.81
N ARG A 463 -52.47 -16.74 1.67
CA ARG A 463 -53.00 -16.72 3.05
C ARG A 463 -52.73 -18.02 3.81
N TRP A 464 -51.91 -17.95 4.86
CA TRP A 464 -52.23 -18.43 6.22
C TRP A 464 -51.33 -17.70 7.21
N GLY A 465 -51.94 -17.23 8.30
CA GLY A 465 -51.26 -16.84 9.52
C GLY A 465 -51.74 -17.76 10.64
N ALA A 466 -50.85 -17.99 11.61
CA ALA A 466 -51.10 -18.28 13.01
C ALA A 466 -49.82 -17.92 13.77
#